data_AF-A0A1E1L2L8-F1
#
_entry.id   AF-A0A1E1L2L8-F1
#
_cell.length_a   1.000
_cell.length_b   1.000
_cell.length_c   1.000
_cell.angle_alpha   90.00
_cell.angle_beta   90.00
_cell.angle_gamma   90.00
#
_symmetry.space_group_name_H-M   'P 1'
#
loop_
_entity.id
_entity.type
_entity.pdbx_description
1 polymer ?
#
loop_
_entity_poly.entity_id
_entity_poly.type
_entity_poly.pdbx_seq_one_letter_code
_entity_poly.pdbx_strand_id
1 'polypeptide(L)'
;MLAAQFCATAVFCPVATVLLTREAHTSRFFSNCGPPNPGRPVMMADLASRLNDLRPTVLKLMAIGGMPGVSLGLIMKGKQVYQANYGYRDASKKLPINEDTTNPVCSMTKAVTSAAMGILVEKTKVQWNTLVKYALPGFHISDDILQNQNDHYRSSVSPRSGDDAMIFFNSQTRLMPFRGAFAYNNMGYEIAGKVIEALSGESYVDFVKSRIFDPLGMNRTFLLTPPSDLDNVGACYNTLDDGRYAQIPCVKLGDNSFESAHAGMRSCVNDLMKLYNAFISSFNDQFATGKSATKGSPLKQVKELMSAKMPMGQPTKNEVS
;
A
#
# COMPACT_ATOMS: atom_id res chain seq x y z
N MET A 1 11.86 17.69 -18.86
CA MET A 1 12.04 16.27 -19.22
C MET A 1 11.09 15.45 -18.39
N LEU A 2 10.04 14.87 -19.00
CA LEU A 2 9.04 14.05 -18.31
C LEU A 2 9.63 12.66 -18.04
N ALA A 3 9.96 12.37 -16.78
CA ALA A 3 10.28 11.02 -16.33
C ALA A 3 9.01 10.15 -16.35
N ALA A 4 9.06 9.00 -16.99
CA ALA A 4 7.96 8.03 -16.99
C ALA A 4 7.96 7.28 -15.65
N GLN A 5 7.08 7.69 -14.74
CA GLN A 5 6.79 6.94 -13.51
C GLN A 5 6.07 5.64 -13.87
N PHE A 6 6.74 4.50 -13.66
CA PHE A 6 6.13 3.17 -13.75
C PHE A 6 5.56 2.81 -12.37
N CYS A 7 4.24 2.67 -12.26
CA CYS A 7 3.60 2.07 -11.10
C CYS A 7 3.04 0.71 -11.54
N ALA A 8 3.78 -0.36 -11.25
CA ALA A 8 3.30 -1.73 -11.43
C ALA A 8 2.70 -2.18 -10.10
N THR A 9 1.39 -2.32 -10.04
CA THR A 9 0.69 -2.89 -8.88
C THR A 9 0.43 -4.36 -9.17
N ALA A 10 1.16 -5.24 -8.52
CA ALA A 10 0.84 -6.65 -8.46
C ALA A 10 0.29 -6.95 -7.06
N VAL A 11 -0.96 -7.42 -6.98
CA VAL A 11 -1.52 -7.92 -5.73
C VAL A 11 -0.97 -9.32 -5.52
N PHE A 12 0.12 -9.40 -4.76
CA PHE A 12 0.64 -10.65 -4.25
C PHE A 12 0.04 -10.88 -2.86
N CYS A 13 -0.74 -11.94 -2.69
CA CYS A 13 -1.05 -12.46 -1.37
C CYS A 13 -0.10 -13.64 -1.09
N PRO A 14 1.03 -13.40 -0.40
CA PRO A 14 1.60 -14.42 0.46
C PRO A 14 1.75 -13.86 1.87
N VAL A 15 1.12 -14.52 2.84
CA VAL A 15 1.48 -14.41 4.26
C VAL A 15 2.73 -15.25 4.45
N ALA A 16 3.85 -14.78 3.92
CA ALA A 16 5.17 -15.34 4.17
C ALA A 16 6.18 -14.18 4.29
N THR A 17 6.52 -13.85 5.52
CA THR A 17 7.75 -13.12 5.84
C THR A 17 8.91 -14.00 5.39
N VAL A 18 9.40 -13.81 4.17
CA VAL A 18 10.73 -14.32 3.80
C VAL A 18 11.73 -13.40 4.47
N LEU A 19 12.32 -13.87 5.57
CA LEU A 19 13.59 -13.37 6.08
C LEU A 19 14.62 -13.53 4.96
N LEU A 20 14.96 -12.44 4.28
CA LEU A 20 16.19 -12.37 3.50
C LEU A 20 17.35 -12.23 4.49
N THR A 21 17.85 -13.37 4.96
CA THR A 21 19.21 -13.44 5.50
C THR A 21 20.18 -13.00 4.40
N ARG A 22 21.12 -12.13 4.78
CA ARG A 22 22.28 -11.77 3.97
C ARG A 22 22.98 -13.04 3.52
N GLU A 23 22.96 -13.35 2.23
CA GLU A 23 24.05 -14.06 1.59
C GLU A 23 24.20 -13.59 0.14
N ALA A 24 25.42 -13.15 -0.15
CA ALA A 24 25.80 -12.39 -1.31
C ALA A 24 26.12 -13.30 -2.50
N HIS A 25 25.11 -13.80 -3.24
CA HIS A 25 25.36 -14.49 -4.52
C HIS A 25 24.23 -14.27 -5.54
N THR A 26 24.11 -13.07 -6.10
CA THR A 26 23.25 -12.82 -7.28
C THR A 26 23.93 -11.91 -8.30
N SER A 27 25.05 -12.36 -8.88
CA SER A 27 25.72 -11.66 -10.00
C SER A 27 25.56 -12.34 -11.37
N ARG A 28 24.70 -13.38 -11.51
CA ARG A 28 24.65 -14.17 -12.76
C ARG A 28 23.31 -14.28 -13.49
N PHE A 29 22.25 -13.58 -13.09
CA PHE A 29 20.92 -13.74 -13.72
C PHE A 29 20.42 -12.59 -14.61
N PHE A 30 21.18 -11.50 -14.78
CA PHE A 30 20.71 -10.31 -15.54
C PHE A 30 21.63 -9.85 -16.68
N SER A 31 22.41 -10.74 -17.29
CA SER A 31 23.30 -10.37 -18.41
C SER A 31 22.62 -10.25 -19.78
N ASN A 32 21.34 -10.61 -19.93
CA ASN A 32 20.67 -10.66 -21.24
C ASN A 32 19.57 -9.62 -21.50
N CYS A 33 19.30 -8.69 -20.57
CA CYS A 33 18.41 -7.57 -20.84
C CYS A 33 19.26 -6.30 -21.04
N GLY A 34 19.67 -6.04 -22.28
CA GLY A 34 20.26 -4.75 -22.64
C GLY A 34 19.30 -3.59 -22.34
N PRO A 35 19.81 -2.35 -22.18
CA PRO A 35 18.96 -1.18 -21.96
C PRO A 35 17.95 -1.02 -23.11
N PRO A 36 16.73 -0.53 -22.84
CA PRO A 36 15.75 -0.29 -23.90
C PRO A 36 16.31 0.67 -24.93
N ASN A 37 16.13 0.34 -26.21
CA ASN A 37 16.64 1.12 -27.34
C ASN A 37 16.02 2.54 -27.36
N PRO A 38 16.80 3.61 -27.17
CA PRO A 38 16.29 4.96 -26.92
C PRO A 38 15.61 5.65 -28.12
N GLY A 39 15.59 5.01 -29.29
CA GLY A 39 15.16 5.64 -30.55
C GLY A 39 13.76 5.27 -31.08
N ARG A 40 13.04 4.30 -30.50
CA ARG A 40 11.75 3.84 -31.06
C ARG A 40 10.56 4.42 -30.31
N PRO A 41 9.63 5.15 -30.97
CA PRO A 41 8.36 5.50 -30.35
C PRO A 41 7.64 4.23 -29.90
N VAL A 42 7.38 4.10 -28.59
CA VAL A 42 6.59 2.98 -28.06
C VAL A 42 5.14 3.22 -28.49
N MET A 43 4.73 2.59 -29.59
CA MET A 43 3.33 2.52 -29.98
C MET A 43 2.59 1.66 -28.95
N MET A 44 1.41 2.08 -28.49
CA MET A 44 0.68 1.35 -27.43
C MET A 44 0.37 -0.12 -27.81
N ALA A 45 0.13 -0.39 -29.10
CA ALA A 45 -0.08 -1.74 -29.62
C ALA A 45 1.19 -2.63 -29.51
N ASP A 46 2.38 -2.05 -29.67
CA ASP A 46 3.66 -2.75 -29.47
C ASP A 46 3.87 -3.10 -27.99
N LEU A 47 3.49 -2.20 -27.07
CA LEU A 47 3.63 -2.44 -25.64
C LEU A 47 2.75 -3.58 -25.15
N ALA A 48 1.47 -3.62 -25.53
CA ALA A 48 0.56 -4.67 -25.10
C ALA A 48 1.01 -6.06 -25.60
N SER A 49 1.50 -6.16 -26.85
CA SER A 49 2.07 -7.39 -27.39
C SER A 49 3.27 -7.86 -26.57
N ARG A 50 4.23 -6.96 -26.31
CA ARG A 50 5.44 -7.27 -25.52
C ARG A 50 5.11 -7.71 -24.10
N LEU A 51 4.04 -7.18 -23.50
CA LEU A 51 3.58 -7.59 -22.17
C LEU A 51 2.87 -8.95 -22.20
N ASN A 52 2.10 -9.24 -23.25
CA ASN A 52 1.52 -10.57 -23.47
C ASN A 52 2.60 -11.65 -23.65
N ASP A 53 3.71 -11.32 -24.32
CA ASP A 53 4.84 -12.23 -24.51
C ASP A 53 5.51 -12.66 -23.18
N LEU A 54 5.27 -11.93 -22.08
CA LEU A 54 5.74 -12.30 -20.74
C LEU A 54 4.87 -13.36 -20.06
N ARG A 55 3.74 -13.76 -20.64
CA ARG A 55 2.84 -14.77 -20.05
C ARG A 55 3.57 -16.06 -19.62
N PRO A 56 4.44 -16.70 -20.43
CA PRO A 56 5.16 -17.90 -20.00
C PRO A 56 6.03 -17.65 -18.76
N THR A 57 6.65 -16.46 -18.66
CA THR A 57 7.43 -16.05 -17.49
C THR A 57 6.55 -15.88 -16.26
N VAL A 58 5.39 -15.24 -16.40
CA VAL A 58 4.42 -15.08 -15.29
C VAL A 58 3.94 -16.43 -14.79
N LEU A 59 3.55 -17.35 -15.69
CA LEU A 59 3.12 -18.69 -15.32
C LEU A 59 4.24 -19.49 -14.63
N LYS A 60 5.50 -19.34 -15.07
CA LYS A 60 6.65 -19.95 -14.41
C LYS A 60 6.86 -19.40 -13.00
N LEU A 61 6.75 -18.08 -12.81
CA LEU A 61 6.84 -17.47 -11.48
C LEU A 61 5.71 -17.93 -10.56
N MET A 62 4.48 -18.05 -11.08
CA MET A 62 3.35 -18.59 -10.32
C MET A 62 3.61 -20.03 -9.87
N ALA A 63 4.15 -20.88 -10.75
CA ALA A 63 4.47 -22.26 -10.43
C ALA A 63 5.58 -22.36 -9.37
N ILE A 64 6.64 -21.56 -9.48
CA ILE A 64 7.74 -21.53 -8.50
C ILE A 64 7.28 -20.97 -7.15
N GLY A 65 6.48 -19.90 -7.16
CA GLY A 65 6.04 -19.22 -5.94
C GLY A 65 4.84 -19.86 -5.26
N GLY A 66 4.28 -20.94 -5.82
CA GLY A 66 3.05 -21.54 -5.32
C GLY A 66 1.87 -20.57 -5.35
N MET A 67 1.70 -19.81 -6.43
CA MET A 67 0.62 -18.82 -6.56
C MET A 67 -0.54 -19.41 -7.36
N PRO A 68 -1.72 -19.65 -6.74
CA PRO A 68 -2.86 -20.23 -7.45
C PRO A 68 -3.47 -19.27 -8.47
N GLY A 69 -3.34 -17.96 -8.27
CA GLY A 69 -3.86 -16.94 -9.15
C GLY A 69 -3.15 -15.60 -8.99
N VAL A 70 -3.08 -14.83 -10.07
CA VAL A 70 -2.52 -13.48 -10.13
C VAL A 70 -3.39 -12.60 -11.01
N SER A 71 -3.65 -11.37 -10.57
CA SER A 71 -4.21 -10.28 -11.38
C SER A 71 -3.20 -9.14 -11.48
N LEU A 72 -3.01 -8.62 -12.70
CA LEU A 72 -2.02 -7.60 -13.04
C LEU A 72 -2.70 -6.41 -13.71
N GLY A 73 -2.30 -5.20 -13.30
CA GLY A 73 -2.67 -3.96 -13.96
C GLY A 73 -1.43 -3.08 -14.15
N LEU A 74 -1.30 -2.45 -15.31
CA LEU A 74 -0.19 -1.53 -15.60
C LEU A 74 -0.72 -0.15 -15.98
N ILE A 75 -0.24 0.86 -15.24
CA ILE A 75 -0.46 2.27 -15.56
C ILE A 75 0.83 2.83 -16.15
N MET A 76 0.71 3.48 -17.30
CA MET A 76 1.80 4.22 -17.93
C MET A 76 1.29 5.58 -18.36
N LYS A 77 1.98 6.65 -17.95
CA LYS A 77 1.61 8.04 -18.27
C LYS A 77 0.14 8.36 -17.92
N GLY A 78 -0.31 7.90 -16.76
CA GLY A 78 -1.67 8.13 -16.25
C GLY A 78 -2.78 7.36 -16.96
N LYS A 79 -2.44 6.39 -17.83
CA LYS A 79 -3.39 5.54 -18.54
C LYS A 79 -3.15 4.08 -18.18
N GLN A 80 -4.23 3.32 -17.97
CA GLN A 80 -4.16 1.87 -17.95
C GLN A 80 -3.80 1.39 -19.36
N VAL A 81 -2.70 0.66 -19.49
CA VAL A 81 -2.17 0.21 -20.79
C VAL A 81 -2.14 -1.31 -20.93
N TYR A 82 -2.31 -2.05 -19.82
CA TYR A 82 -2.32 -3.50 -19.82
C TYR A 82 -3.03 -4.05 -18.59
N GLN A 83 -3.67 -5.19 -18.78
CA GLN A 83 -4.33 -5.97 -17.75
C GLN A 83 -4.26 -7.44 -18.11
N ALA A 84 -3.94 -8.29 -17.14
CA ALA A 84 -3.89 -9.73 -17.35
C ALA A 84 -4.19 -10.50 -16.07
N ASN A 85 -4.85 -11.63 -16.21
CA ASN A 85 -5.25 -12.48 -15.10
C ASN A 85 -4.89 -13.93 -15.42
N TYR A 86 -4.30 -14.62 -14.45
CA TYR A 86 -3.82 -15.98 -14.62
C TYR A 86 -4.20 -16.81 -13.40
N GLY A 87 -4.72 -18.01 -13.62
CA GLY A 87 -5.06 -18.95 -12.55
C GLY A 87 -6.42 -18.67 -11.91
N TYR A 88 -6.51 -18.94 -10.61
CA TYR A 88 -7.78 -19.06 -9.89
C TYR A 88 -7.82 -18.17 -8.65
N ARG A 89 -8.98 -17.56 -8.40
CA ARG A 89 -9.29 -16.90 -7.12
C ARG A 89 -9.65 -17.92 -6.04
N ASP A 90 -10.15 -19.09 -6.44
CA ASP A 90 -10.37 -20.26 -5.60
C ASP A 90 -9.95 -21.49 -6.40
N ALA A 91 -8.78 -22.04 -6.08
CA ALA A 91 -8.19 -23.18 -6.76
C ALA A 91 -8.97 -24.48 -6.50
N SER A 92 -9.60 -24.63 -5.33
CA SER A 92 -10.37 -25.84 -5.00
C SER A 92 -11.62 -25.95 -5.87
N LYS A 93 -12.27 -24.81 -6.13
CA LYS A 93 -13.47 -24.68 -6.97
C LYS A 93 -13.15 -24.34 -8.42
N LYS A 94 -11.87 -24.20 -8.78
CA LYS A 94 -11.39 -23.76 -10.10
C LYS A 94 -12.07 -22.47 -10.59
N LEU A 95 -12.34 -21.53 -9.69
CA LEU A 95 -12.94 -20.25 -10.04
C LEU A 95 -11.85 -19.29 -10.54
N PRO A 96 -11.96 -18.75 -11.77
CA PRO A 96 -10.90 -17.92 -12.34
C PRO A 96 -10.72 -16.62 -11.55
N ILE A 97 -9.47 -16.15 -11.46
CA ILE A 97 -9.18 -14.80 -10.95
C ILE A 97 -9.39 -13.77 -12.05
N ASN A 98 -9.83 -12.56 -11.69
CA ASN A 98 -9.86 -11.42 -12.59
C ASN A 98 -9.54 -10.12 -11.83
N GLU A 99 -9.56 -9.00 -12.56
CA GLU A 99 -9.24 -7.67 -12.07
C GLU A 99 -10.20 -7.08 -11.05
N ASP A 100 -11.40 -7.66 -10.95
CA ASP A 100 -12.42 -7.32 -9.98
C ASP A 100 -12.40 -8.27 -8.77
N THR A 101 -11.52 -9.28 -8.76
CA THR A 101 -11.39 -10.18 -7.61
C THR A 101 -10.90 -9.39 -6.39
N THR A 102 -11.75 -9.33 -5.36
CA THR A 102 -11.42 -8.65 -4.10
C THR A 102 -10.53 -9.56 -3.25
N ASN A 103 -9.35 -9.06 -2.89
CA ASN A 103 -8.35 -9.75 -2.07
C ASN A 103 -7.90 -8.86 -0.89
N PRO A 104 -7.43 -9.43 0.22
CA PRO A 104 -6.67 -8.67 1.21
C PRO A 104 -5.42 -8.06 0.57
N VAL A 105 -5.19 -6.76 0.78
CA VAL A 105 -4.04 -6.03 0.20
C VAL A 105 -3.07 -5.51 1.27
N CYS A 106 -3.31 -5.83 2.54
CA CYS A 106 -2.40 -5.63 3.66
C CYS A 106 -1.80 -4.22 3.66
N SER A 107 -0.46 -4.10 3.66
CA SER A 107 0.26 -2.83 3.78
C SER A 107 -0.02 -1.81 2.68
N MET A 108 -0.69 -2.16 1.59
CA MET A 108 -1.20 -1.18 0.64
C MET A 108 -2.19 -0.19 1.30
N THR A 109 -2.82 -0.60 2.41
CA THR A 109 -3.64 0.27 3.27
C THR A 109 -2.88 1.53 3.71
N LYS A 110 -1.57 1.44 3.94
CA LYS A 110 -0.75 2.56 4.41
C LYS A 110 -0.81 3.77 3.49
N ALA A 111 -0.82 3.54 2.18
CA ALA A 111 -0.95 4.64 1.21
C ALA A 111 -2.27 5.39 1.39
N VAL A 112 -3.35 4.68 1.68
CA VAL A 112 -4.68 5.27 1.93
C VAL A 112 -4.70 6.04 3.24
N THR A 113 -4.12 5.50 4.30
CA THR A 113 -4.00 6.18 5.60
C THR A 113 -3.16 7.45 5.50
N SER A 114 -2.04 7.41 4.75
CA SER A 114 -1.25 8.60 4.45
C SER A 114 -2.05 9.65 3.69
N ALA A 115 -2.82 9.24 2.67
CA ALA A 115 -3.71 10.15 1.96
C ALA A 115 -4.79 10.75 2.88
N ALA A 116 -5.36 9.96 3.78
CA ALA A 116 -6.35 10.42 4.75
C ALA A 116 -5.76 11.47 5.70
N MET A 117 -4.53 11.27 6.18
CA MET A 117 -3.80 12.30 6.94
C MET A 117 -3.58 13.57 6.12
N GLY A 118 -3.25 13.46 4.83
CA GLY A 118 -3.12 14.62 3.95
C GLY A 118 -4.42 15.42 3.82
N ILE A 119 -5.56 14.73 3.72
CA ILE A 119 -6.89 15.35 3.71
C ILE A 119 -7.19 16.02 5.05
N LEU A 120 -6.86 15.36 6.16
CA LEU A 120 -7.08 15.89 7.51
C LEU A 120 -6.26 17.18 7.75
N VAL A 121 -4.98 17.18 7.37
CA VAL A 121 -4.10 18.36 7.45
C VAL A 121 -4.62 19.51 6.59
N GLU A 122 -5.13 19.22 5.39
CA GLU A 122 -5.70 20.26 4.52
C GLU A 122 -6.96 20.90 5.11
N LYS A 123 -7.80 20.12 5.79
CA LYS A 123 -9.13 20.55 6.26
C LYS A 123 -9.14 21.13 7.67
N THR A 124 -8.13 20.85 8.48
CA THR A 124 -8.08 21.23 9.89
C THR A 124 -6.94 22.21 10.16
N LYS A 125 -6.78 22.63 11.42
CA LYS A 125 -5.67 23.49 11.83
C LYS A 125 -4.40 22.70 12.17
N VAL A 126 -4.40 21.37 12.00
CA VAL A 126 -3.21 20.55 12.31
C VAL A 126 -2.22 20.60 11.17
N GLN A 127 -0.95 20.58 11.54
CA GLN A 127 0.19 20.60 10.64
C GLN A 127 0.93 19.25 10.75
N TRP A 128 1.79 18.95 9.78
CA TRP A 128 2.59 17.72 9.78
C TRP A 128 3.58 17.60 10.96
N ASN A 129 3.85 18.72 11.65
CA ASN A 129 4.64 18.79 12.87
C ASN A 129 3.79 18.91 14.15
N THR A 130 2.46 18.86 14.04
CA THR A 130 1.58 18.81 15.21
C THR A 130 1.81 17.51 15.97
N LEU A 131 1.92 17.65 17.29
CA LEU A 131 2.19 16.53 18.19
C LEU A 131 0.95 15.66 18.33
N VAL A 132 1.17 14.34 18.31
CA VAL A 132 0.12 13.33 18.48
C VAL A 132 -0.62 13.56 19.79
N LYS A 133 0.06 13.96 20.88
CA LYS A 133 -0.60 14.25 22.17
C LYS A 133 -1.69 15.32 22.09
N TYR A 134 -1.65 16.23 21.12
CA TYR A 134 -2.70 17.24 20.95
C TYR A 134 -3.98 16.64 20.38
N ALA A 135 -3.86 15.63 19.54
CA ALA A 135 -5.00 14.87 19.03
C ALA A 135 -5.42 13.76 20.00
N LEU A 136 -4.46 13.16 20.69
CA LEU A 136 -4.63 12.01 21.59
C LEU A 136 -4.02 12.34 22.97
N PRO A 137 -4.75 13.02 23.87
CA PRO A 137 -4.21 13.47 25.16
C PRO A 137 -3.66 12.35 26.06
N GLY A 138 -4.17 11.12 25.91
CA GLY A 138 -3.67 9.95 26.62
C GLY A 138 -2.39 9.35 26.02
N PHE A 139 -1.82 9.93 24.95
CA PHE A 139 -0.61 9.43 24.31
C PHE A 139 0.64 9.85 25.09
N HIS A 140 1.27 8.88 25.75
CA HIS A 140 2.48 9.05 26.55
C HIS A 140 3.39 7.83 26.36
N ILE A 141 4.25 7.87 25.34
CA ILE A 141 5.36 6.90 25.28
C ILE A 141 6.32 7.20 26.43
N SER A 142 6.94 6.18 27.02
CA SER A 142 7.72 6.19 28.26
C SER A 142 9.01 7.05 28.24
N ASP A 143 9.15 7.98 27.29
CA ASP A 143 10.30 8.87 27.10
C ASP A 143 9.83 10.34 27.06
N ASP A 144 10.31 11.16 28.00
CA ASP A 144 9.89 12.55 28.20
C ASP A 144 10.12 13.48 26.98
N ILE A 145 11.03 13.12 26.06
CA ILE A 145 11.28 13.89 24.82
C ILE A 145 10.08 13.77 23.86
N LEU A 146 9.31 12.67 23.94
CA LEU A 146 8.19 12.36 23.05
C LEU A 146 6.85 12.93 23.51
N GLN A 147 6.79 13.54 24.70
CA GLN A 147 5.73 14.51 24.94
C GLN A 147 5.74 15.58 23.84
N ASN A 148 6.85 15.80 23.13
CA ASN A 148 6.98 16.85 22.15
C ASN A 148 7.21 16.41 20.69
N GLN A 149 7.23 15.12 20.28
CA GLN A 149 7.35 14.65 18.85
C GLN A 149 6.77 13.23 18.57
N ASN A 150 6.38 12.93 17.31
CA ASN A 150 5.61 11.73 16.87
C ASN A 150 6.51 10.51 16.51
N ASP A 151 6.60 9.51 17.38
CA ASP A 151 7.64 8.47 17.24
C ASP A 151 7.32 7.24 16.38
N HIS A 152 8.39 6.53 15.97
CA HIS A 152 8.34 5.29 15.20
C HIS A 152 8.43 4.04 16.09
N TYR A 153 7.63 3.01 15.78
CA TYR A 153 7.57 1.74 16.52
C TYR A 153 7.65 0.49 15.65
N ARG A 154 8.21 -0.59 16.20
CA ARG A 154 8.11 -1.93 15.62
C ARG A 154 7.38 -2.84 16.60
N SER A 155 6.22 -3.34 16.20
CA SER A 155 5.65 -4.54 16.81
C SER A 155 5.15 -5.48 15.70
N SER A 156 5.49 -6.77 15.85
CA SER A 156 4.95 -7.89 15.08
C SER A 156 3.75 -8.55 15.78
N VAL A 157 3.29 -8.00 16.91
CA VAL A 157 2.16 -8.54 17.68
C VAL A 157 1.23 -7.40 18.07
N SER A 158 0.01 -7.49 17.56
CA SER A 158 -1.04 -6.51 17.70
C SER A 158 -2.10 -7.08 18.68
N PRO A 159 -2.56 -6.31 19.68
CA PRO A 159 -3.68 -6.72 20.51
C PRO A 159 -4.96 -6.80 19.67
N ARG A 160 -5.67 -7.92 19.75
CA ARG A 160 -6.87 -8.21 18.93
C ARG A 160 -8.15 -7.46 19.35
N SER A 161 -8.12 -6.58 20.35
CA SER A 161 -9.31 -5.90 20.87
C SER A 161 -9.09 -4.39 21.00
N GLY A 162 -10.01 -3.63 20.41
CA GLY A 162 -9.92 -2.18 20.16
C GLY A 162 -10.06 -1.24 21.36
N ASP A 163 -10.21 -1.75 22.58
CA ASP A 163 -10.44 -0.90 23.76
C ASP A 163 -9.15 -0.46 24.45
N ASP A 164 -7.98 -0.94 24.00
CA ASP A 164 -6.72 -0.65 24.69
C ASP A 164 -5.52 -0.30 23.79
N ALA A 165 -5.80 0.32 22.64
CA ALA A 165 -4.76 0.82 21.74
C ALA A 165 -3.78 1.76 22.45
N MET A 166 -4.26 2.56 23.40
CA MET A 166 -3.46 3.53 24.13
C MET A 166 -2.50 2.90 25.14
N ILE A 167 -2.93 1.91 25.96
CA ILE A 167 -1.97 1.19 26.83
C ILE A 167 -0.95 0.48 25.96
N PHE A 168 -1.39 -0.14 24.85
CA PHE A 168 -0.46 -0.75 23.93
C PHE A 168 0.55 0.26 23.39
N PHE A 169 0.15 1.44 22.89
CA PHE A 169 1.10 2.45 22.41
C PHE A 169 2.05 2.95 23.50
N ASN A 170 1.53 3.17 24.71
CA ASN A 170 2.28 3.74 25.82
C ASN A 170 3.23 2.73 26.48
N SER A 171 2.99 1.42 26.32
CA SER A 171 3.83 0.34 26.86
C SER A 171 5.09 0.08 26.04
N GLN A 172 5.23 0.70 24.88
CA GLN A 172 6.31 0.36 23.96
C GLN A 172 7.60 1.10 24.32
N THR A 173 8.76 0.59 23.87
CA THR A 173 10.09 1.22 24.07
C THR A 173 10.72 1.81 22.81
N ARG A 174 11.18 3.07 22.87
CA ARG A 174 11.83 3.74 21.73
C ARG A 174 13.07 2.97 21.28
N LEU A 175 13.13 2.64 20.00
CA LEU A 175 14.25 1.89 19.42
C LEU A 175 15.37 2.78 18.87
N MET A 176 15.03 3.97 18.36
CA MET A 176 15.96 4.87 17.68
C MET A 176 15.57 6.33 17.92
N PRO A 177 16.51 7.29 17.78
CA PRO A 177 16.17 8.71 17.83
C PRO A 177 15.11 9.09 16.80
N PHE A 178 14.24 10.04 17.14
CA PHE A 178 13.23 10.56 16.23
C PHE A 178 13.89 11.08 14.94
N ARG A 179 13.41 10.60 13.79
CA ARG A 179 13.96 10.89 12.46
C ARG A 179 15.46 10.57 12.31
N GLY A 180 16.03 9.74 13.18
CA GLY A 180 17.44 9.35 13.13
C GLY A 180 17.75 8.32 12.04
N ALA A 181 16.84 7.37 11.80
CA ALA A 181 16.98 6.35 10.76
C ALA A 181 15.63 5.74 10.37
N PHE A 182 15.51 5.28 9.12
CA PHE A 182 14.28 4.66 8.62
C PHE A 182 14.02 3.30 9.27
N ALA A 183 12.82 3.13 9.83
CA ALA A 183 12.29 1.83 10.24
C ALA A 183 10.84 1.69 9.77
N TYR A 184 10.56 0.56 9.13
CA TYR A 184 9.20 0.18 8.77
C TYR A 184 8.35 0.02 10.04
N ASN A 185 7.18 0.65 10.04
CA ASN A 185 6.38 0.82 11.25
C ASN A 185 4.89 0.67 10.94
N ASN A 186 4.23 -0.37 11.48
CA ASN A 186 2.78 -0.52 11.41
C ASN A 186 2.04 0.37 12.41
N MET A 187 2.60 0.52 13.62
CA MET A 187 2.00 1.26 14.72
C MET A 187 1.83 2.74 14.43
N GLY A 188 2.77 3.37 13.72
CA GLY A 188 2.68 4.77 13.32
C GLY A 188 1.47 5.04 12.43
N TYR A 189 1.07 4.07 11.61
CA TYR A 189 -0.15 4.15 10.82
C TYR A 189 -1.41 3.92 11.66
N GLU A 190 -1.32 3.07 12.70
CA GLU A 190 -2.42 2.91 13.65
C GLU A 190 -2.66 4.17 14.49
N ILE A 191 -1.59 4.80 14.96
CA ILE A 191 -1.63 6.12 15.61
C ILE A 191 -2.23 7.16 14.66
N ALA A 192 -1.82 7.17 13.39
CA ALA A 192 -2.41 8.06 12.38
C ALA A 192 -3.92 7.81 12.21
N GLY A 193 -4.37 6.55 12.21
CA GLY A 193 -5.78 6.19 12.24
C GLY A 193 -6.52 6.80 13.43
N LYS A 194 -5.98 6.67 14.65
CA LYS A 194 -6.55 7.26 15.87
C LYS A 194 -6.55 8.79 15.85
N VAL A 195 -5.53 9.42 15.28
CA VAL A 195 -5.49 10.88 15.08
C VAL A 195 -6.59 11.33 14.11
N ILE A 196 -6.84 10.59 13.03
CA ILE A 196 -7.95 10.86 12.12
C ILE A 196 -9.28 10.79 12.87
N GLU A 197 -9.50 9.73 13.64
CA GLU A 197 -10.74 9.56 14.43
C GLU A 197 -10.95 10.74 15.40
N ALA A 198 -9.93 11.04 16.20
CA ALA A 198 -10.02 12.08 17.21
C ALA A 198 -10.26 13.49 16.64
N LEU A 199 -9.62 13.82 15.52
CA LEU A 199 -9.69 15.17 14.94
C LEU A 199 -10.85 15.36 13.96
N SER A 200 -11.35 14.29 13.34
CA SER A 200 -12.50 14.36 12.43
C SER A 200 -13.84 14.14 13.14
N GLY A 201 -13.86 13.40 14.24
CA GLY A 201 -15.09 12.92 14.89
C GLY A 201 -15.80 11.80 14.11
N GLU A 202 -15.21 11.29 13.03
CA GLU A 202 -15.69 10.16 12.23
C GLU A 202 -14.85 8.90 12.54
N SER A 203 -15.40 7.70 12.35
CA SER A 203 -14.56 6.49 12.39
C SER A 203 -13.50 6.53 11.28
N TYR A 204 -12.35 5.90 11.48
CA TYR A 204 -11.30 5.84 10.45
C TYR A 204 -11.85 5.24 9.14
N VAL A 205 -12.70 4.22 9.25
CA VAL A 205 -13.35 3.55 8.13
C VAL A 205 -14.25 4.51 7.35
N ASP A 206 -15.13 5.23 8.03
CA ASP A 206 -16.09 6.15 7.38
C ASP A 206 -15.38 7.35 6.76
N PHE A 207 -14.35 7.87 7.43
CA PHE A 207 -13.53 8.95 6.91
C PHE A 207 -12.84 8.53 5.61
N VAL A 208 -12.16 7.38 5.59
CA VAL A 208 -11.48 6.88 4.39
C VAL A 208 -12.48 6.58 3.28
N LYS A 209 -13.59 5.91 3.59
CA LYS A 209 -14.59 5.55 2.60
C LYS A 209 -15.15 6.80 1.92
N SER A 210 -15.66 7.75 2.70
CA SER A 210 -16.33 8.94 2.17
C SER A 210 -15.40 9.95 1.52
N ARG A 211 -14.12 9.99 1.90
CA ARG A 211 -13.15 10.98 1.40
C ARG A 211 -12.21 10.45 0.32
N ILE A 212 -12.03 9.13 0.21
CA ILE A 212 -11.10 8.52 -0.75
C ILE A 212 -11.81 7.49 -1.64
N PHE A 213 -12.45 6.47 -1.06
CA PHE A 213 -13.01 5.38 -1.88
C PHE A 213 -14.20 5.85 -2.73
N ASP A 214 -15.17 6.53 -2.13
CA ASP A 214 -16.37 6.98 -2.84
C ASP A 214 -16.03 8.02 -3.94
N PRO A 215 -15.19 9.05 -3.69
CA PRO A 215 -14.80 10.00 -4.74
C PRO A 215 -13.98 9.39 -5.88
N LEU A 216 -13.25 8.29 -5.62
CA LEU A 216 -12.51 7.55 -6.65
C LEU A 216 -13.33 6.44 -7.30
N GLY A 217 -14.55 6.17 -6.83
CA GLY A 217 -15.39 5.07 -7.32
C GLY A 217 -14.77 3.69 -7.06
N MET A 218 -14.12 3.51 -5.90
CA MET A 218 -13.48 2.25 -5.48
C MET A 218 -14.51 1.30 -4.82
N ASN A 219 -15.46 0.82 -5.64
CA ASN A 219 -16.67 0.13 -5.18
C ASN A 219 -16.45 -1.32 -4.70
N ARG A 220 -15.26 -1.87 -4.93
CA ARG A 220 -14.84 -3.22 -4.49
C ARG A 220 -13.66 -3.14 -3.51
N THR A 221 -13.47 -1.98 -2.88
CA THR A 221 -12.49 -1.75 -1.81
C THR A 221 -13.19 -1.57 -0.47
N PHE A 222 -12.71 -2.27 0.55
CA PHE A 222 -13.33 -2.33 1.88
C PHE A 222 -12.28 -2.26 2.98
N LEU A 223 -12.58 -1.53 4.06
CA LEU A 223 -11.86 -1.64 5.35
C LEU A 223 -12.64 -2.49 6.37
N LEU A 224 -13.93 -2.70 6.13
CA LEU A 224 -14.74 -3.67 6.86
C LEU A 224 -14.73 -5.01 6.12
N THR A 225 -15.17 -6.05 6.81
CA THR A 225 -15.56 -7.32 6.23
C THR A 225 -16.57 -7.04 5.11
N PRO A 226 -16.27 -7.47 3.88
CA PRO A 226 -17.19 -7.24 2.77
C PRO A 226 -18.54 -7.92 3.01
N PRO A 227 -19.62 -7.45 2.34
CA PRO A 227 -20.93 -8.11 2.40
C PRO A 227 -20.82 -9.60 2.11
N SER A 228 -21.61 -10.42 2.82
CA SER A 228 -21.56 -11.89 2.68
C SER A 228 -22.01 -12.39 1.30
N ASP A 229 -22.76 -11.57 0.57
CA ASP A 229 -23.22 -11.78 -0.80
C ASP A 229 -22.28 -11.19 -1.85
N LEU A 230 -21.14 -10.59 -1.45
CA LEU A 230 -20.15 -10.10 -2.39
C LEU A 230 -19.63 -11.25 -3.26
N ASP A 231 -19.86 -11.13 -4.55
CA ASP A 231 -19.33 -12.06 -5.54
C ASP A 231 -17.82 -11.87 -5.73
N ASN A 232 -17.16 -12.80 -6.43
CA ASN A 232 -15.79 -12.61 -6.90
C ASN A 232 -14.78 -12.17 -5.80
N VAL A 233 -14.80 -12.89 -4.68
CA VAL A 233 -13.82 -12.75 -3.58
C VAL A 233 -12.75 -13.84 -3.70
N GLY A 234 -11.50 -13.49 -3.47
CA GLY A 234 -10.37 -14.43 -3.48
C GLY A 234 -10.24 -15.22 -2.19
N ALA A 235 -9.96 -16.52 -2.31
CA ALA A 235 -9.51 -17.35 -1.20
C ALA A 235 -8.05 -17.05 -0.88
N CYS A 236 -7.67 -17.23 0.39
CA CYS A 236 -6.30 -16.98 0.85
C CYS A 236 -5.48 -18.27 0.85
N TYR A 237 -4.20 -18.14 0.52
CA TYR A 237 -3.29 -19.26 0.38
C TYR A 237 -1.94 -18.94 1.01
N ASN A 238 -1.26 -19.97 1.50
CA ASN A 238 0.16 -19.94 1.81
C ASN A 238 0.90 -20.97 0.96
N THR A 239 2.16 -20.65 0.64
CA THR A 239 3.06 -21.55 -0.06
C THR A 239 3.75 -22.48 0.95
N LEU A 240 3.74 -23.78 0.67
CA LEU A 240 4.46 -24.80 1.41
C LEU A 240 5.93 -24.86 0.97
N ASP A 241 6.78 -25.51 1.77
CA ASP A 241 8.22 -25.65 1.45
C ASP A 241 8.48 -26.40 0.13
N ASP A 242 7.53 -27.22 -0.32
CA ASP A 242 7.58 -27.95 -1.60
C ASP A 242 7.07 -27.13 -2.80
N GLY A 243 6.74 -25.84 -2.58
CA GLY A 243 6.25 -24.93 -3.61
C GLY A 243 4.76 -25.06 -3.93
N ARG A 244 4.03 -26.01 -3.33
CA ARG A 244 2.57 -26.09 -3.50
C ARG A 244 1.87 -25.04 -2.64
N TYR A 245 0.70 -24.59 -3.05
CA TYR A 245 -0.16 -23.76 -2.21
C TYR A 245 -1.08 -24.61 -1.34
N ALA A 246 -1.33 -24.14 -0.12
CA ALA A 246 -2.38 -24.61 0.77
C ALA A 246 -3.36 -23.47 1.05
N GLN A 247 -4.65 -23.74 0.94
CA GLN A 247 -5.68 -22.77 1.30
C GLN A 247 -5.67 -22.56 2.82
N ILE A 248 -5.71 -21.30 3.24
CA ILE A 248 -5.77 -20.90 4.63
C ILE A 248 -6.98 -19.99 4.87
N PRO A 249 -7.48 -19.89 6.11
CA PRO A 249 -8.41 -18.83 6.46
C PRO A 249 -7.81 -17.46 6.13
N CYS A 250 -8.59 -16.59 5.49
CA CYS A 250 -8.14 -15.22 5.28
C CYS A 250 -7.96 -14.50 6.61
N VAL A 251 -6.84 -13.77 6.73
CA VAL A 251 -6.55 -12.98 7.92
C VAL A 251 -7.64 -11.92 8.08
N LYS A 252 -8.26 -11.88 9.26
CA LYS A 252 -9.27 -10.88 9.60
C LYS A 252 -8.56 -9.63 10.10
N LEU A 253 -8.28 -8.72 9.17
CA LEU A 253 -7.77 -7.37 9.43
C LEU A 253 -8.89 -6.36 9.07
N GLY A 254 -8.99 -5.25 9.81
CA GLY A 254 -10.03 -4.24 9.57
C GLY A 254 -11.17 -4.28 10.59
N ASP A 255 -12.39 -3.97 10.19
CA ASP A 255 -13.58 -4.06 11.06
C ASP A 255 -13.52 -3.16 12.31
N ASN A 256 -12.97 -1.95 12.17
CA ASN A 256 -12.69 -1.04 13.28
C ASN A 256 -11.76 -1.66 14.36
N SER A 257 -11.04 -2.74 14.03
CA SER A 257 -10.04 -3.32 14.92
C SER A 257 -8.74 -2.52 14.89
N PHE A 258 -7.94 -2.72 15.93
CA PHE A 258 -6.51 -2.40 15.92
C PHE A 258 -5.86 -3.22 14.79
N GLU A 259 -5.47 -2.55 13.70
CA GLU A 259 -4.89 -3.03 12.41
C GLU A 259 -5.55 -2.40 11.18
N SER A 260 -6.73 -1.77 11.37
CA SER A 260 -7.52 -1.18 10.29
C SER A 260 -6.72 -0.17 9.48
N ALA A 261 -5.90 0.66 10.12
CA ALA A 261 -5.20 1.76 9.46
C ALA A 261 -3.86 1.35 8.83
N HIS A 262 -3.33 0.16 9.09
CA HIS A 262 -2.05 -0.26 8.51
C HIS A 262 -2.14 -1.48 7.60
N ALA A 263 -3.19 -2.30 7.71
CA ALA A 263 -3.33 -3.51 6.91
C ALA A 263 -4.79 -3.97 6.62
N GLY A 264 -5.81 -3.25 7.11
CA GLY A 264 -7.21 -3.70 7.03
C GLY A 264 -7.87 -3.70 5.66
N MET A 265 -7.25 -3.12 4.63
CA MET A 265 -7.87 -2.95 3.32
C MET A 265 -7.94 -4.27 2.54
N ARG A 266 -9.10 -4.50 1.93
CA ARG A 266 -9.34 -5.47 0.85
C ARG A 266 -9.66 -4.69 -0.42
N SER A 267 -9.14 -5.10 -1.56
CA SER A 267 -9.34 -4.38 -2.83
C SER A 267 -9.19 -5.33 -4.03
N CYS A 268 -9.57 -4.83 -5.20
CA CYS A 268 -9.26 -5.45 -6.49
C CYS A 268 -8.26 -4.59 -7.29
N VAL A 269 -7.73 -5.14 -8.39
CA VAL A 269 -6.75 -4.43 -9.25
C VAL A 269 -7.38 -3.20 -9.91
N ASN A 270 -8.64 -3.28 -10.36
CA ASN A 270 -9.34 -2.15 -10.95
C ASN A 270 -9.42 -0.93 -10.01
N ASP A 271 -9.75 -1.15 -8.74
CA ASP A 271 -9.83 -0.06 -7.77
C ASP A 271 -8.46 0.46 -7.34
N LEU A 272 -7.47 -0.42 -7.19
CA LEU A 272 -6.10 -0.01 -6.93
C LEU A 272 -5.54 0.86 -8.06
N MET A 273 -5.86 0.55 -9.32
CA MET A 273 -5.46 1.38 -10.44
C MET A 273 -6.07 2.79 -10.36
N LYS A 274 -7.33 2.94 -9.91
CA LYS A 274 -7.94 4.26 -9.68
C LYS A 274 -7.17 5.04 -8.60
N LEU A 275 -6.85 4.39 -7.47
CA LEU A 275 -6.07 4.97 -6.38
C LEU A 275 -4.68 5.45 -6.84
N TYR A 276 -3.91 4.57 -7.49
CA TYR A 276 -2.56 4.91 -7.94
C TYR A 276 -2.55 5.94 -9.07
N ASN A 277 -3.55 5.91 -9.97
CA ASN A 277 -3.67 6.96 -10.98
C ASN A 277 -3.96 8.33 -10.34
N ALA A 278 -4.79 8.37 -9.29
CA ALA A 278 -5.03 9.59 -8.53
C ALA A 278 -3.73 10.10 -7.85
N PHE A 279 -2.92 9.21 -7.29
CA PHE A 279 -1.59 9.58 -6.74
C PHE A 279 -0.65 10.13 -7.81
N ILE A 280 -0.50 9.45 -8.95
CA ILE A 280 0.36 9.88 -10.06
C ILE A 280 -0.09 11.26 -10.58
N SER A 281 -1.39 11.43 -10.81
CA SER A 281 -1.95 12.71 -11.27
C SER A 281 -1.72 13.82 -10.25
N SER A 282 -1.97 13.54 -8.97
CA SER A 282 -1.81 14.52 -7.90
C SER A 282 -0.35 14.88 -7.64
N PHE A 283 0.55 13.91 -7.75
CA PHE A 283 1.99 14.12 -7.68
C PHE A 283 2.45 15.08 -8.77
N ASN A 284 2.15 14.76 -10.04
CA ASN A 284 2.58 15.57 -11.17
C ASN A 284 2.06 17.01 -11.07
N ASP A 285 0.78 17.19 -10.74
CA ASP A 285 0.16 18.51 -10.64
C ASP A 285 0.66 19.31 -9.42
N GLN A 286 0.74 18.72 -8.22
CA GLN A 286 1.14 19.44 -7.02
C GLN A 286 2.63 19.81 -7.01
N PHE A 287 3.49 18.99 -7.61
CA PHE A 287 4.89 19.36 -7.82
C PHE A 287 5.05 20.45 -8.88
N ALA A 288 4.31 20.37 -10.00
CA ALA A 288 4.40 21.37 -11.06
C ALA A 288 3.83 22.73 -10.65
N THR A 289 2.72 22.75 -9.92
CA THR A 289 2.01 23.99 -9.55
C THR A 289 2.41 24.53 -8.18
N GLY A 290 3.07 23.72 -7.35
CA GLY A 290 3.38 24.04 -5.96
C GLY A 290 2.20 23.97 -4.98
N LYS A 291 0.97 23.76 -5.47
CA LYS A 291 -0.27 23.71 -4.68
C LYS A 291 -0.35 22.45 -3.81
N SER A 292 -1.14 22.50 -2.74
CA SER A 292 -1.44 21.36 -1.85
C SER A 292 -2.53 20.43 -2.39
N ALA A 293 -3.22 20.80 -3.47
CA ALA A 293 -4.38 20.10 -3.96
C ALA A 293 -4.48 20.13 -5.49
N THR A 294 -4.89 19.00 -6.06
CA THR A 294 -5.18 18.86 -7.49
C THR A 294 -6.68 18.92 -7.74
N LYS A 295 -7.09 19.64 -8.79
CA LYS A 295 -8.51 19.76 -9.15
C LYS A 295 -9.11 18.39 -9.47
N GLY A 296 -10.26 18.07 -8.87
CA GLY A 296 -10.95 16.79 -9.07
C GLY A 296 -10.33 15.60 -8.35
N SER A 297 -9.18 15.76 -7.69
CA SER A 297 -8.57 14.70 -6.87
C SER A 297 -8.97 14.86 -5.40
N PRO A 298 -9.37 13.76 -4.72
CA PRO A 298 -9.54 13.79 -3.28
C PRO A 298 -8.21 13.95 -2.53
N LEU A 299 -7.09 13.57 -3.15
CA LEU A 299 -5.78 13.55 -2.50
C LEU A 299 -5.23 14.97 -2.30
N LYS A 300 -4.77 15.25 -1.08
CA LYS A 300 -4.18 16.52 -0.65
C LYS A 300 -2.77 16.27 -0.12
N GLN A 301 -1.95 17.32 -0.14
CA GLN A 301 -0.61 17.32 0.45
C GLN A 301 0.31 16.22 -0.12
N VAL A 302 0.09 15.77 -1.37
CA VAL A 302 0.85 14.67 -1.99
C VAL A 302 2.32 15.01 -2.13
N LYS A 303 2.65 16.29 -2.38
CA LYS A 303 4.04 16.77 -2.37
C LYS A 303 4.73 16.51 -1.03
N GLU A 304 4.03 16.79 0.06
CA GLU A 304 4.56 16.61 1.40
C GLU A 304 4.65 15.11 1.75
N LEU A 305 3.63 14.32 1.40
CA LEU A 305 3.59 12.87 1.56
C LEU A 305 4.75 12.14 0.85
N MET A 306 5.15 12.64 -0.32
CA MET A 306 6.18 12.03 -1.16
C MET A 306 7.59 12.59 -0.91
N SER A 307 7.74 13.46 0.09
CA SER A 307 9.04 14.04 0.46
C SER A 307 9.63 13.34 1.68
N ALA A 308 10.95 13.15 1.67
CA ALA A 308 11.64 12.50 2.78
C ALA A 308 11.50 13.32 4.07
N LYS A 309 11.11 12.65 5.16
CA LYS A 309 10.97 13.25 6.50
C LYS A 309 12.09 12.88 7.45
N MET A 310 13.08 12.17 6.95
CA MET A 310 14.25 11.74 7.66
C MET A 310 15.41 11.63 6.67
N PRO A 311 16.67 11.60 7.14
CA PRO A 311 17.80 11.28 6.29
C PRO A 311 17.57 9.91 5.66
N MET A 312 17.29 9.91 4.36
CA MET A 312 17.34 8.71 3.54
C MET A 312 18.71 8.75 2.87
N GLY A 313 19.44 7.63 2.88
CA GLY A 313 20.61 7.50 2.03
C GLY A 313 20.24 7.84 0.58
N GLN A 314 21.22 8.26 -0.22
CA GLN A 314 21.01 8.44 -1.66
C GLN A 314 20.30 7.19 -2.21
N PRO A 315 19.22 7.33 -3.00
CA PRO A 315 18.58 6.17 -3.61
C PRO A 315 19.67 5.34 -4.31
N THR A 316 19.75 4.04 -4.03
CA THR A 316 20.82 3.16 -4.51
C THR A 316 20.71 2.79 -5.99
N LYS A 317 20.07 3.65 -6.79
CA LYS A 317 20.03 3.57 -8.25
C LYS A 317 20.23 4.96 -8.82
N ASN A 318 21.33 5.12 -9.57
CA ASN A 318 21.52 6.20 -10.51
C ASN A 318 20.32 6.25 -11.46
N GLU A 319 19.42 7.22 -11.27
CA GLU A 319 18.41 7.63 -12.27
C GLU A 319 19.02 8.55 -13.35
N VAL A 320 20.34 8.50 -13.51
CA VAL A 320 21.11 9.12 -14.59
C VAL A 320 21.76 8.00 -15.39
N SER A 321 20.99 7.45 -16.33
CA SER A 321 21.50 6.76 -17.52
C SER A 321 20.52 6.97 -18.67
#